data_AF-A0AAJ0EGS1-F1
#
_entry.id   AF-A0AAJ0EGS1-F1
#
_cell.length_a   1.000
_cell.length_b   1.000
_cell.length_c   1.000
_cell.angle_alpha   90.00
_cell.angle_beta   90.00
_cell.angle_gamma   90.00
#
_symmetry.space_group_name_H-M   'P 1'
#
loop_
_entity.id
_entity.type
_entity.pdbx_description
1 polymer ?
#
loop_
_entity_poly.entity_id
_entity_poly.type
_entity_poly.pdbx_seq_one_letter_code
_entity_poly.pdbx_strand_id
1 'polypeptide(L)'
;MRHFTIRLLALCGLATAANCEDRRYSTWMLDSIKTRKQGIISSGESSSFLETGILSIAMEAALKQYPDLKDQYVPYLEEVLNEGTPNLVNATYVATRPLDRFSVANAINAIFKSGIATISDTASAASKAINESLSLQIRNPVGGFWYYVYPQWSYLDGMFSVLPFMAAQPQPNYTDISLQVSLLYEHCFQKNTSLVAHGYDYSKTSVWANKETGASPYVWGRAVGWFVAGLVQTWEALDCPADKHEAKALCKQLQHMTTQLATSLVRYADPETGVWWQLTTFPGRSGNYLESSSTALFMFSMLKGERLGLLSNSKVDFKKAALKAYDYTTRNFVVDTGNGTIGYNKTVAVCSLNSTASYEYYTHQPLLPNSLLGESAFVLASLEVERK
;
A
#
# COMPACT_ATOMS: atom_id res chain seq x y z
N MET A 1 -1.30 -77.47 -11.24
CA MET A 1 -1.13 -76.04 -11.56
C MET A 1 -0.54 -75.35 -10.34
N ARG A 2 0.71 -74.92 -10.44
CA ARG A 2 1.46 -74.25 -9.36
C ARG A 2 1.20 -72.76 -9.43
N HIS A 3 0.69 -72.15 -8.36
CA HIS A 3 0.54 -70.70 -8.26
C HIS A 3 1.87 -70.05 -7.88
N PHE A 4 2.29 -69.08 -8.70
CA PHE A 4 3.43 -68.21 -8.47
C PHE A 4 3.06 -67.13 -7.44
N THR A 5 3.83 -67.03 -6.35
CA THR A 5 3.77 -65.93 -5.40
C THR A 5 4.79 -64.87 -5.83
N ILE A 6 4.33 -63.75 -6.40
CA ILE A 6 5.18 -62.59 -6.69
C ILE A 6 5.20 -61.71 -5.43
N ARG A 7 6.39 -61.58 -4.82
CA ARG A 7 6.71 -60.57 -3.81
C ARG A 7 6.89 -59.22 -4.51
N LEU A 8 6.03 -58.24 -4.22
CA LEU A 8 6.36 -56.83 -4.45
C LEU A 8 6.98 -56.28 -3.16
N LEU A 9 8.30 -56.06 -3.19
CA LEU A 9 8.93 -55.16 -2.23
C LEU A 9 8.51 -53.73 -2.57
N ALA A 10 7.73 -53.11 -1.70
CA ALA A 10 7.55 -51.66 -1.72
C ALA A 10 8.85 -51.03 -1.24
N LEU A 11 9.60 -50.40 -2.16
CA LEU A 11 10.65 -49.45 -1.78
C LEU A 11 9.96 -48.23 -1.16
N CYS A 12 10.01 -48.12 0.17
CA CYS A 12 9.83 -46.85 0.85
C CYS A 12 10.96 -45.91 0.39
N GLY A 13 10.64 -45.04 -0.56
CA GLY A 13 11.42 -43.83 -0.79
C GLY A 13 11.38 -43.00 0.48
N LEU A 14 12.52 -42.87 1.14
CA LEU A 14 12.79 -41.87 2.17
C LEU A 14 12.64 -40.49 1.52
N ALA A 15 11.42 -39.98 1.46
CA ALA A 15 11.21 -38.55 1.35
C ALA A 15 11.73 -37.96 2.67
N THR A 16 12.90 -37.35 2.59
CA THR A 16 13.42 -36.47 3.63
C THR A 16 12.28 -35.55 4.05
N ALA A 17 11.84 -35.68 5.29
CA ALA A 17 11.08 -34.64 5.96
C ALA A 17 11.99 -33.41 5.97
N ALA A 18 11.89 -32.59 4.91
CA ALA A 18 12.38 -31.24 4.95
C ALA A 18 11.69 -30.61 6.16
N ASN A 19 12.51 -30.14 7.09
CA ASN A 19 12.09 -29.34 8.21
C ASN A 19 11.10 -28.32 7.66
N CYS A 20 9.80 -28.47 7.95
CA CYS A 20 8.82 -27.44 7.70
C CYS A 20 9.09 -26.38 8.77
N GLU A 21 10.19 -25.65 8.61
CA GLU A 21 10.33 -24.37 9.28
C GLU A 21 9.11 -23.57 8.85
N ASP A 22 8.31 -23.13 9.84
CA ASP A 22 7.19 -22.20 9.63
C ASP A 22 7.73 -20.94 8.93
N ARG A 23 7.81 -20.99 7.61
CA ARG A 23 8.39 -19.93 6.80
C ARG A 23 7.42 -18.76 6.82
N ARG A 24 7.90 -17.63 7.33
CA ARG A 24 7.14 -16.39 7.41
C ARG A 24 6.81 -15.92 6.00
N TYR A 25 5.54 -15.61 5.72
CA TYR A 25 5.12 -15.16 4.40
C TYR A 25 5.76 -13.82 4.03
N SER A 26 6.04 -12.95 5.01
CA SER A 26 6.73 -11.68 4.76
C SER A 26 8.13 -11.92 4.14
N THR A 27 8.96 -12.77 4.74
CA THR A 27 10.32 -13.04 4.27
C THR A 27 10.33 -13.96 3.05
N TRP A 28 9.39 -14.90 2.95
CA TRP A 28 9.25 -15.73 1.74
C TRP A 28 8.91 -14.88 0.51
N MET A 29 8.02 -13.89 0.66
CA MET A 29 7.70 -12.97 -0.43
C MET A 29 8.90 -12.07 -0.76
N LEU A 30 9.61 -11.53 0.24
CA LEU A 30 10.83 -10.74 0.00
C LEU A 30 11.93 -11.53 -0.70
N ASP A 31 12.14 -12.80 -0.35
CA ASP A 31 13.07 -13.68 -1.05
C ASP A 31 12.67 -13.85 -2.51
N SER A 32 11.38 -13.99 -2.76
CA SER A 32 10.83 -14.19 -4.11
C SER A 32 10.96 -12.92 -4.97
N ILE A 33 10.68 -11.74 -4.39
CA ILE A 33 10.91 -10.42 -5.00
C ILE A 33 12.39 -10.27 -5.37
N LYS A 34 13.29 -10.59 -4.43
CA LYS A 34 14.74 -10.52 -4.61
C LYS A 34 15.22 -11.47 -5.71
N THR A 35 14.76 -12.71 -5.73
CA THR A 35 15.09 -13.68 -6.79
C THR A 35 14.66 -13.18 -8.18
N ARG A 36 13.54 -12.45 -8.26
CA ARG A 36 13.06 -11.85 -9.52
C ARG A 36 13.66 -10.47 -9.82
N LYS A 37 14.53 -9.93 -8.94
CA LYS A 37 15.16 -8.59 -9.06
C LYS A 37 14.18 -7.43 -9.24
N GLN A 38 12.98 -7.54 -8.66
CA GLN A 38 11.97 -6.48 -8.78
C GLN A 38 12.33 -5.24 -7.94
N GLY A 39 12.21 -4.05 -8.52
CA GLY A 39 12.64 -2.80 -7.89
C GLY A 39 14.07 -2.38 -8.26
N ILE A 40 14.90 -3.32 -8.74
CA ILE A 40 16.15 -3.03 -9.46
C ILE A 40 15.83 -2.91 -10.95
N ILE A 41 15.13 -3.90 -11.50
CA ILE A 41 14.63 -3.83 -12.87
C ILE A 41 13.38 -2.95 -12.87
N SER A 42 13.47 -1.82 -13.58
CA SER A 42 12.35 -0.89 -13.74
C SER A 42 11.16 -1.62 -14.38
N SER A 43 9.97 -1.39 -13.82
CA SER A 43 8.71 -1.80 -14.44
C SER A 43 8.39 -1.03 -15.73
N GLY A 44 9.03 0.13 -15.93
CA GLY A 44 8.70 1.08 -16.99
C GLY A 44 7.41 1.87 -16.73
N GLU A 45 6.75 1.63 -15.58
CA GLU A 45 5.45 2.22 -15.26
C GLU A 45 5.56 3.58 -14.58
N SER A 46 4.50 4.38 -14.71
CA SER A 46 4.38 5.66 -14.00
C SER A 46 4.34 5.50 -12.47
N SER A 47 4.00 4.30 -11.97
CA SER A 47 4.01 3.91 -10.56
C SER A 47 5.39 3.56 -10.02
N SER A 48 6.45 3.62 -10.84
CA SER A 48 7.82 3.22 -10.44
C SER A 48 8.30 3.87 -9.14
N PHE A 49 7.96 5.14 -8.88
CA PHE A 49 8.33 5.79 -7.61
C PHE A 49 7.58 5.21 -6.39
N LEU A 50 6.29 4.87 -6.57
CA LEU A 50 5.52 4.20 -5.52
C LEU A 50 6.06 2.79 -5.28
N GLU A 51 6.40 2.07 -6.34
CA GLU A 51 6.98 0.72 -6.32
C GLU A 51 8.31 0.68 -5.55
N THR A 52 9.26 1.56 -5.90
CA THR A 52 10.52 1.72 -5.14
C THR A 52 10.23 2.07 -3.69
N GLY A 53 9.38 3.08 -3.45
CA GLY A 53 9.09 3.55 -2.09
C GLY A 53 8.46 2.49 -1.22
N ILE A 54 7.41 1.79 -1.69
CA ILE A 54 6.71 0.79 -0.88
C ILE A 54 7.57 -0.45 -0.64
N LEU A 55 8.34 -0.92 -1.64
CA LEU A 55 9.26 -2.03 -1.43
C LEU A 55 10.30 -1.67 -0.36
N SER A 56 10.91 -0.49 -0.46
CA SER A 56 11.88 -0.04 0.53
C SER A 56 11.26 0.14 1.92
N ILE A 57 10.03 0.64 2.04
CA ILE A 57 9.29 0.70 3.32
C ILE A 57 9.05 -0.71 3.88
N ALA A 58 8.63 -1.66 3.05
CA ALA A 58 8.38 -3.04 3.45
C ALA A 58 9.66 -3.75 3.92
N MET A 59 10.77 -3.56 3.20
CA MET A 59 12.07 -4.11 3.58
C MET A 59 12.61 -3.48 4.87
N GLU A 60 12.46 -2.17 5.05
CA GLU A 60 12.86 -1.47 6.28
C GLU A 60 12.06 -2.01 7.48
N ALA A 61 10.74 -2.17 7.32
CA ALA A 61 9.88 -2.75 8.35
C ALA A 61 10.26 -4.20 8.67
N ALA A 62 10.59 -5.01 7.66
CA ALA A 62 11.05 -6.38 7.85
C ALA A 62 12.39 -6.42 8.58
N LEU A 63 13.35 -5.57 8.24
CA LEU A 63 14.67 -5.50 8.87
C LEU A 63 14.61 -4.96 10.32
N LYS A 64 13.65 -4.09 10.63
CA LYS A 64 13.35 -3.72 12.03
C LYS A 64 12.81 -4.89 12.83
N GLN A 65 11.95 -5.71 12.21
CA GLN A 65 11.28 -6.84 12.88
C GLN A 65 12.18 -8.08 12.98
N TYR A 66 13.06 -8.30 12.00
CA TYR A 66 14.00 -9.41 11.90
C TYR A 66 15.43 -8.88 11.66
N PRO A 67 16.08 -8.31 12.69
CA PRO A 67 17.41 -7.72 12.54
C PRO A 67 18.51 -8.73 12.15
N ASP A 68 18.28 -10.02 12.36
CA ASP A 68 19.14 -11.12 11.94
C ASP A 68 19.23 -11.29 10.42
N LEU A 69 18.28 -10.74 9.66
CA LEU A 69 18.23 -10.82 8.20
C LEU A 69 18.92 -9.63 7.50
N LYS A 70 19.66 -8.79 8.24
CA LYS A 70 20.37 -7.63 7.69
C LYS A 70 21.32 -8.01 6.55
N ASP A 71 22.20 -8.99 6.76
CA ASP A 71 23.17 -9.41 5.74
C ASP A 71 22.49 -9.94 4.46
N GLN A 72 21.28 -10.48 4.59
CA GLN A 72 20.51 -11.01 3.46
C GLN A 72 19.83 -9.92 2.64
N TYR A 73 19.28 -8.89 3.27
CA TYR A 73 18.41 -7.92 2.60
C TYR A 73 18.99 -6.52 2.43
N VAL A 74 19.96 -6.09 3.26
CA VAL A 74 20.55 -4.74 3.15
C VAL A 74 21.19 -4.51 1.77
N PRO A 75 22.02 -5.42 1.21
CA PRO A 75 22.61 -5.20 -0.11
C PRO A 75 21.55 -5.01 -1.21
N TYR A 76 20.45 -5.76 -1.12
CA TYR A 76 19.34 -5.65 -2.08
C TYR A 76 18.57 -4.33 -1.91
N LEU A 77 18.35 -3.89 -0.67
CA LEU A 77 17.69 -2.61 -0.38
C LEU A 77 18.50 -1.43 -0.90
N GLU A 78 19.81 -1.45 -0.72
CA GLU A 78 20.72 -0.43 -1.24
C GLU A 78 20.69 -0.39 -2.77
N GLU A 79 20.67 -1.55 -3.44
CA GLU A 79 20.55 -1.63 -4.90
C GLU A 79 19.21 -1.08 -5.41
N VAL A 80 18.08 -1.43 -4.77
CA VAL A 80 16.75 -0.89 -5.09
C VAL A 80 16.72 0.65 -5.00
N LEU A 81 17.33 1.21 -3.95
CA LEU A 81 17.39 2.68 -3.80
C LEU A 81 18.33 3.32 -4.83
N ASN A 82 19.47 2.70 -5.13
CA ASN A 82 20.42 3.21 -6.11
C ASN A 82 19.85 3.25 -7.53
N GLU A 83 19.02 2.27 -7.90
CA GLU A 83 18.34 2.27 -9.21
C GLU A 83 17.10 3.17 -9.24
N GLY A 84 16.37 3.29 -8.13
CA GLY A 84 15.11 4.03 -8.07
C GLY A 84 15.23 5.56 -7.90
N THR A 85 16.40 6.07 -7.53
CA THR A 85 16.61 7.48 -7.16
C THR A 85 17.35 8.40 -8.15
N PRO A 86 18.11 7.96 -9.18
CA PRO A 86 18.95 8.85 -10.00
C PRO A 86 18.21 10.02 -10.66
N ASN A 87 16.95 9.82 -11.04
CA ASN A 87 16.14 10.85 -11.70
C ASN A 87 15.47 11.84 -10.74
N LEU A 88 15.67 11.68 -9.42
CA LEU A 88 14.99 12.48 -8.40
C LEU A 88 15.86 13.57 -7.78
N VAL A 89 16.91 14.04 -8.46
CA VAL A 89 17.92 14.96 -7.89
C VAL A 89 17.69 16.46 -8.14
N ASN A 90 16.59 16.84 -8.80
CA ASN A 90 16.26 18.25 -9.10
C ASN A 90 14.84 18.59 -8.62
N ALA A 91 14.71 19.48 -7.63
CA ALA A 91 13.43 19.78 -6.98
C ALA A 91 12.33 20.25 -7.95
N THR A 92 12.66 21.10 -8.93
CA THR A 92 11.69 21.61 -9.91
C THR A 92 11.19 20.50 -10.83
N TYR A 93 12.07 19.62 -11.29
CA TYR A 93 11.67 18.43 -12.06
C TYR A 93 10.83 17.48 -11.20
N VAL A 94 11.29 17.20 -9.99
CA VAL A 94 10.66 16.29 -9.03
C VAL A 94 9.25 16.75 -8.67
N ALA A 95 9.00 18.06 -8.55
CA ALA A 95 7.68 18.63 -8.31
C ALA A 95 6.66 18.33 -9.43
N THR A 96 7.11 17.99 -10.64
CA THR A 96 6.24 17.58 -11.75
C THR A 96 5.90 16.08 -11.74
N ARG A 97 6.53 15.28 -10.88
CA ARG A 97 6.28 13.83 -10.74
C ARG A 97 5.05 13.58 -9.85
N PRO A 98 4.45 12.37 -9.86
CA PRO A 98 3.32 12.08 -8.98
C PRO A 98 3.70 12.27 -7.50
N LEU A 99 2.70 12.45 -6.63
CA LEU A 99 2.91 12.49 -5.17
C LEU A 99 3.57 11.21 -4.63
N ASP A 100 3.49 10.11 -5.37
CA ASP A 100 4.11 8.81 -5.11
C ASP A 100 5.60 8.89 -4.74
N ARG A 101 6.33 9.85 -5.31
CA ARG A 101 7.75 10.09 -5.01
C ARG A 101 8.04 10.30 -3.53
N PHE A 102 7.09 10.81 -2.75
CA PHE A 102 7.26 11.00 -1.31
C PHE A 102 7.41 9.66 -0.56
N SER A 103 6.93 8.53 -1.12
CA SER A 103 7.20 7.20 -0.56
C SER A 103 8.69 6.86 -0.55
N VAL A 104 9.44 7.29 -1.57
CA VAL A 104 10.90 7.09 -1.64
C VAL A 104 11.59 7.86 -0.51
N ALA A 105 11.21 9.12 -0.28
CA ALA A 105 11.76 9.92 0.81
C ALA A 105 11.36 9.37 2.19
N ASN A 106 10.13 8.88 2.37
CA ASN A 106 9.72 8.19 3.60
C ASN A 106 10.63 6.99 3.90
N ALA A 107 10.91 6.15 2.88
CA ALA A 107 11.79 5.01 3.03
C ALA A 107 13.22 5.42 3.42
N ILE A 108 13.82 6.37 2.69
CA ILE A 108 15.17 6.86 2.94
C ILE A 108 15.28 7.46 4.35
N ASN A 109 14.31 8.28 4.76
CA ASN A 109 14.29 8.88 6.09
C ASN A 109 14.16 7.83 7.20
N ALA A 110 13.33 6.80 6.99
CA ALA A 110 13.19 5.70 7.94
C ALA A 110 14.48 4.89 8.09
N ILE A 111 15.13 4.54 6.97
CA ILE A 111 16.41 3.81 6.94
C ILE A 111 17.52 4.62 7.60
N PHE A 112 17.61 5.92 7.28
CA PHE A 112 18.57 6.83 7.88
C PHE A 112 18.37 6.92 9.40
N LYS A 113 17.13 7.08 9.87
CA LYS A 113 16.80 7.16 11.29
C LYS A 113 17.08 5.85 12.04
N SER A 114 16.86 4.71 11.40
CA SER A 114 17.07 3.38 12.01
C SER A 114 18.52 2.90 11.96
N GLY A 115 19.35 3.47 11.08
CA GLY A 115 20.74 3.04 10.87
C GLY A 115 20.84 1.61 10.35
N ILE A 116 19.80 1.13 9.64
CA ILE A 116 19.73 -0.27 9.17
C ILE A 116 20.58 -0.51 7.93
N ALA A 117 20.71 0.49 7.05
CA ALA A 117 21.47 0.43 5.80
C ALA A 117 22.15 1.77 5.52
N THR A 118 23.12 1.77 4.61
CA THR A 118 23.79 2.99 4.16
C THR A 118 22.93 3.69 3.10
N ILE A 119 22.86 5.02 3.17
CA ILE A 119 22.23 5.83 2.12
C ILE A 119 23.33 6.38 1.21
N SER A 120 23.26 6.08 -0.09
CA SER A 120 24.21 6.61 -1.07
C SER A 120 24.07 8.13 -1.24
N ASP A 121 25.08 8.78 -1.81
CA ASP A 121 25.02 10.21 -2.14
C ASP A 121 23.86 10.53 -3.09
N THR A 122 23.61 9.66 -4.07
CA THR A 122 22.48 9.80 -5.01
C THR A 122 21.14 9.69 -4.30
N ALA A 123 20.95 8.70 -3.42
CA ALA A 123 19.72 8.57 -2.64
C ALA A 123 19.53 9.75 -1.66
N SER A 124 20.61 10.24 -1.05
CA SER A 124 20.59 11.43 -0.20
C SER A 124 20.17 12.68 -0.98
N ALA A 125 20.74 12.88 -2.18
CA ALA A 125 20.38 13.97 -3.07
C ALA A 125 18.91 13.87 -3.52
N ALA A 126 18.42 12.66 -3.79
CA ALA A 126 17.02 12.42 -4.12
C ALA A 126 16.08 12.79 -2.97
N SER A 127 16.36 12.33 -1.73
CA SER A 127 15.56 12.71 -0.56
C SER A 127 15.50 14.22 -0.37
N LYS A 128 16.64 14.91 -0.54
CA LYS A 128 16.71 16.37 -0.47
C LYS A 128 15.84 17.05 -1.52
N ALA A 129 15.95 16.66 -2.80
CA ALA A 129 15.16 17.26 -3.88
C ALA A 129 13.66 16.93 -3.77
N ILE A 130 13.29 15.75 -3.27
CA ILE A 130 11.89 15.42 -2.94
C ILE A 130 11.37 16.34 -1.84
N ASN A 131 12.15 16.57 -0.78
CA ASN A 131 11.78 17.47 0.30
C ASN A 131 11.57 18.92 -0.20
N GLU A 132 12.51 19.43 -0.99
CA GLU A 132 12.39 20.75 -1.62
C GLU A 132 11.20 20.85 -2.58
N SER A 133 10.81 19.74 -3.23
CA SER A 133 9.67 19.71 -4.15
C SER A 133 8.30 19.92 -3.48
N LEU A 134 8.19 19.73 -2.15
CA LEU A 134 6.91 19.86 -1.45
C LEU A 134 6.34 21.28 -1.51
N SER A 135 7.20 22.30 -1.37
CA SER A 135 6.78 23.71 -1.47
C SER A 135 6.41 24.13 -2.90
N LEU A 136 6.89 23.38 -3.89
CA LEU A 136 6.62 23.59 -5.32
C LEU A 136 5.40 22.82 -5.81
N GLN A 137 4.78 21.98 -4.97
CA GLN A 137 3.66 21.15 -5.36
C GLN A 137 2.48 22.02 -5.79
N ILE A 138 1.99 21.78 -7.02
CA ILE A 138 0.87 22.52 -7.59
C ILE A 138 -0.40 22.17 -6.81
N ARG A 139 -1.24 23.19 -6.59
CA ARG A 139 -2.50 23.07 -5.86
C ARG A 139 -3.66 23.60 -6.68
N ASN A 140 -4.84 23.05 -6.43
CA ASN A 140 -6.10 23.64 -6.89
C ASN A 140 -6.47 24.88 -6.04
N PRO A 141 -7.45 25.71 -6.46
CA PRO A 141 -7.85 26.93 -5.73
C PRO A 141 -8.31 26.75 -4.28
N VAL A 142 -8.67 25.54 -3.84
CA VAL A 142 -8.98 25.23 -2.42
C VAL A 142 -7.78 24.68 -1.66
N GLY A 143 -6.59 24.66 -2.27
CA GLY A 143 -5.33 24.26 -1.64
C GLY A 143 -5.04 22.75 -1.70
N GLY A 144 -5.89 21.97 -2.37
CA GLY A 144 -5.69 20.54 -2.57
C GLY A 144 -4.55 20.25 -3.54
N PHE A 145 -3.64 19.35 -3.19
CA PHE A 145 -2.54 18.97 -4.07
C PHE A 145 -3.03 18.33 -5.35
N TRP A 146 -2.43 18.72 -6.47
CA TRP A 146 -2.55 17.93 -7.68
C TRP A 146 -1.81 16.61 -7.46
N TYR A 147 -2.44 15.50 -7.84
CA TYR A 147 -1.81 14.19 -7.70
C TYR A 147 -0.57 14.05 -8.60
N TYR A 148 -0.67 14.54 -9.84
CA TYR A 148 0.37 14.47 -10.85
C TYR A 148 0.23 15.64 -11.84
N VAL A 149 0.54 15.44 -13.12
CA VAL A 149 0.37 16.46 -14.20
C VAL A 149 -1.09 16.76 -14.54
N TYR A 150 -2.05 16.13 -13.87
CA TYR A 150 -3.47 16.30 -14.12
C TYR A 150 -3.99 17.57 -13.45
N PRO A 151 -4.49 18.55 -14.23
CA PRO A 151 -4.85 19.83 -13.68
C PRO A 151 -6.09 19.75 -12.82
N GLN A 152 -6.01 20.33 -11.62
CA GLN A 152 -7.09 20.46 -10.65
C GLN A 152 -7.52 19.15 -9.97
N TRP A 153 -6.79 18.05 -10.19
CA TRP A 153 -7.19 16.72 -9.73
C TRP A 153 -6.42 16.26 -8.49
N SER A 154 -7.13 15.83 -7.46
CA SER A 154 -6.56 15.21 -6.27
C SER A 154 -7.02 13.76 -6.15
N TYR A 155 -6.08 12.84 -5.95
CA TYR A 155 -6.34 11.40 -5.84
C TYR A 155 -6.06 10.92 -4.41
N LEU A 156 -6.75 9.85 -4.02
CA LEU A 156 -6.49 9.13 -2.78
C LEU A 156 -5.09 8.50 -2.75
N ASP A 157 -4.58 8.04 -3.90
CA ASP A 157 -3.36 7.26 -4.07
C ASP A 157 -2.13 7.94 -3.45
N GLY A 158 -1.94 9.21 -3.77
CA GLY A 158 -0.77 9.98 -3.32
C GLY A 158 -0.70 10.22 -1.81
N MET A 159 -1.80 9.99 -1.08
CA MET A 159 -1.88 10.23 0.36
C MET A 159 -1.09 9.22 1.18
N PHE A 160 -0.88 8.00 0.65
CA PHE A 160 0.04 7.03 1.24
C PHE A 160 1.46 7.60 1.35
N SER A 161 1.84 8.42 0.38
CA SER A 161 3.18 8.99 0.25
C SER A 161 3.31 10.32 0.99
N VAL A 162 2.47 11.29 0.66
CA VAL A 162 2.69 12.69 1.06
C VAL A 162 2.29 12.97 2.52
N LEU A 163 1.22 12.36 3.03
CA LEU A 163 0.76 12.65 4.40
C LEU A 163 1.76 12.21 5.47
N PRO A 164 2.27 10.95 5.49
CA PRO A 164 3.29 10.57 6.46
C PRO A 164 4.59 11.34 6.26
N PHE A 165 4.93 11.72 5.01
CA PHE A 165 6.10 12.56 4.74
C PHE A 165 5.99 13.94 5.39
N MET A 166 4.84 14.61 5.24
CA MET A 166 4.56 15.91 5.87
C MET A 166 4.53 15.80 7.39
N ALA A 167 3.97 14.72 7.94
CA ALA A 167 3.94 14.45 9.37
C ALA A 167 5.32 14.19 9.98
N ALA A 168 6.24 13.59 9.22
CA ALA A 168 7.60 13.29 9.67
C ALA A 168 8.56 14.49 9.57
N GLN A 169 8.12 15.64 9.05
CA GLN A 169 8.95 16.84 8.97
C GLN A 169 9.36 17.33 10.36
N PRO A 170 10.52 17.99 10.51
CA PRO A 170 10.94 18.55 11.80
C PRO A 170 9.92 19.53 12.40
N GLN A 171 9.18 20.24 11.55
CA GLN A 171 8.08 21.15 11.91
C GLN A 171 6.87 20.84 11.01
N PRO A 172 6.02 19.85 11.38
CA PRO A 172 4.88 19.47 10.56
C PRO A 172 3.86 20.61 10.47
N ASN A 173 3.36 20.87 9.24
CA ASN A 173 2.25 21.78 9.04
C ASN A 173 0.92 21.05 9.25
N TYR A 174 0.46 20.95 10.49
CA TYR A 174 -0.76 20.21 10.85
C TYR A 174 -2.01 20.72 10.11
N THR A 175 -2.09 22.03 9.85
CA THR A 175 -3.20 22.64 9.12
C THR A 175 -3.26 22.16 7.68
N ASP A 176 -2.11 22.09 7.00
CA ASP A 176 -2.06 21.63 5.61
C ASP A 176 -2.35 20.13 5.51
N ILE A 177 -1.81 19.30 6.43
CA ILE A 177 -2.14 17.87 6.49
C ILE A 177 -3.65 17.67 6.71
N SER A 178 -4.23 18.40 7.65
CA SER A 178 -5.68 18.39 7.91
C SER A 178 -6.50 18.81 6.70
N LEU A 179 -6.04 19.82 5.95
CA LEU A 179 -6.69 20.28 4.72
C LEU A 179 -6.69 19.19 3.64
N GLN A 180 -5.55 18.55 3.37
CA GLN A 180 -5.46 17.52 2.32
C GLN A 180 -6.40 16.34 2.60
N VAL A 181 -6.46 15.90 3.86
CA VAL A 181 -7.37 14.84 4.32
C VAL A 181 -8.84 15.29 4.19
N SER A 182 -9.15 16.52 4.62
CA SER A 182 -10.51 17.05 4.58
C SER A 182 -11.05 17.18 3.16
N LEU A 183 -10.25 17.71 2.22
CA LEU A 183 -10.69 17.94 0.85
C LEU A 183 -11.03 16.63 0.14
N LEU A 184 -10.17 15.62 0.23
CA LEU A 184 -10.48 14.31 -0.35
C LEU A 184 -11.73 13.69 0.28
N TYR A 185 -11.87 13.80 1.61
CA TYR A 185 -13.06 13.29 2.29
C TYR A 185 -14.32 14.05 1.85
N GLU A 186 -14.33 15.38 1.89
CA GLU A 186 -15.48 16.22 1.54
C GLU A 186 -15.94 15.98 0.10
N HIS A 187 -15.02 15.96 -0.85
CA HIS A 187 -15.36 15.78 -2.25
C HIS A 187 -15.74 14.33 -2.57
N CYS A 188 -15.02 13.34 -2.04
CA CYS A 188 -15.17 11.94 -2.47
C CYS A 188 -16.08 11.09 -1.57
N PHE A 189 -16.49 11.55 -0.38
CA PHE A 189 -17.28 10.75 0.55
C PHE A 189 -18.69 10.46 0.01
N GLN A 190 -19.03 9.17 -0.03
CA GLN A 190 -20.32 8.67 -0.50
C GLN A 190 -21.18 8.24 0.70
N LYS A 191 -22.24 9.00 1.01
CA LYS A 191 -23.09 8.75 2.18
C LYS A 191 -23.69 7.34 2.23
N ASN A 192 -24.07 6.78 1.07
CA ASN A 192 -24.71 5.47 0.95
C ASN A 192 -23.75 4.31 1.29
N THR A 193 -22.47 4.44 0.98
CA THR A 193 -21.46 3.39 1.23
C THR A 193 -20.59 3.69 2.45
N SER A 194 -20.60 4.95 2.91
CA SER A 194 -19.68 5.46 3.94
C SER A 194 -18.19 5.26 3.58
N LEU A 195 -17.88 5.22 2.29
CA LEU A 195 -16.54 5.12 1.72
C LEU A 195 -16.25 6.34 0.84
N VAL A 196 -15.02 6.44 0.34
CA VAL A 196 -14.56 7.53 -0.53
C VAL A 196 -14.30 7.01 -1.96
N ALA A 197 -14.69 7.79 -2.96
CA ALA A 197 -14.33 7.56 -4.36
C ALA A 197 -12.84 7.83 -4.62
N HIS A 198 -12.31 7.32 -5.74
CA HIS A 198 -10.87 7.36 -6.10
C HIS A 198 -10.23 8.77 -6.06
N GLY A 199 -10.96 9.82 -6.39
CA GLY A 199 -10.42 11.18 -6.43
C GLY A 199 -11.44 12.18 -6.94
N TYR A 200 -11.07 13.47 -6.96
CA TYR A 200 -11.93 14.54 -7.44
C TYR A 200 -11.20 15.49 -8.40
N ASP A 201 -11.96 16.09 -9.31
CA ASP A 201 -11.56 17.22 -10.14
C ASP A 201 -12.22 18.49 -9.61
N TYR A 202 -11.42 19.40 -9.06
CA TYR A 202 -11.93 20.67 -8.53
C TYR A 202 -12.67 21.50 -9.59
N SER A 203 -12.24 21.43 -10.85
CA SER A 203 -12.87 22.18 -11.96
C SER A 203 -14.19 21.55 -12.43
N LYS A 204 -14.45 20.29 -12.10
CA LYS A 204 -15.62 19.50 -12.51
C LYS A 204 -15.80 19.42 -14.03
N THR A 205 -14.71 19.58 -14.77
CA THR A 205 -14.70 19.60 -16.24
C THR A 205 -14.46 18.21 -16.83
N SER A 206 -13.82 17.32 -16.08
CA SER A 206 -13.54 15.95 -16.50
C SER A 206 -14.81 15.16 -16.77
N VAL A 207 -14.74 14.23 -17.73
CA VAL A 207 -15.91 13.43 -18.18
C VAL A 207 -16.51 12.56 -17.07
N TRP A 208 -15.71 12.17 -16.10
CA TRP A 208 -16.09 11.34 -14.96
C TRP A 208 -16.49 12.15 -13.72
N ALA A 209 -16.25 13.46 -13.71
CA ALA A 209 -16.41 14.29 -12.52
C ALA A 209 -17.88 14.56 -12.24
N ASN A 210 -18.31 14.21 -11.02
CA ASN A 210 -19.62 14.59 -10.52
C ASN A 210 -19.79 16.13 -10.57
N LYS A 211 -20.93 16.61 -11.06
CA LYS A 211 -21.16 18.05 -11.28
C LYS A 211 -21.29 18.87 -10.00
N GLU A 212 -21.61 18.23 -8.88
CA GLU A 212 -21.71 18.87 -7.57
C GLU A 212 -20.40 18.75 -6.79
N THR A 213 -19.85 17.54 -6.69
CA THR A 213 -18.71 17.29 -5.80
C THR A 213 -17.36 17.24 -6.52
N GLY A 214 -17.33 17.05 -7.83
CA GLY A 214 -16.11 16.79 -8.60
C GLY A 214 -15.59 15.37 -8.47
N ALA A 215 -16.17 14.51 -7.63
CA ALA A 215 -15.70 13.15 -7.40
C ALA A 215 -15.84 12.25 -8.63
N SER A 216 -14.93 11.28 -8.72
CA SER A 216 -15.09 10.12 -9.59
C SER A 216 -16.21 9.18 -9.11
N PRO A 217 -16.74 8.31 -9.99
CA PRO A 217 -17.98 7.60 -9.69
C PRO A 217 -17.83 6.39 -8.77
N TYR A 218 -16.63 5.77 -8.70
CA TYR A 218 -16.46 4.46 -8.07
C TYR A 218 -15.50 4.48 -6.88
N VAL A 219 -15.81 3.62 -5.91
CA VAL A 219 -14.93 3.25 -4.80
C VAL A 219 -13.99 2.16 -5.30
N TRP A 220 -12.84 2.57 -5.82
CA TRP A 220 -11.78 1.66 -6.22
C TRP A 220 -10.96 1.22 -5.01
N GLY A 221 -10.91 -0.10 -4.76
CA GLY A 221 -10.35 -0.68 -3.55
C GLY A 221 -8.91 -0.24 -3.27
N ARG A 222 -8.03 -0.25 -4.27
CA ARG A 222 -6.61 0.09 -4.03
C ARG A 222 -6.42 1.57 -3.71
N ALA A 223 -7.16 2.48 -4.34
CA ALA A 223 -7.13 3.90 -4.00
C ALA A 223 -7.57 4.15 -2.54
N VAL A 224 -8.65 3.50 -2.09
CA VAL A 224 -9.05 3.55 -0.66
C VAL A 224 -7.97 2.94 0.23
N GLY A 225 -7.36 1.83 -0.20
CA GLY A 225 -6.27 1.16 0.51
C GLY A 225 -5.09 2.10 0.76
N TRP A 226 -4.66 2.84 -0.26
CA TRP A 226 -3.61 3.86 -0.13
C TRP A 226 -3.98 4.97 0.83
N PHE A 227 -5.21 5.46 0.74
CA PHE A 227 -5.67 6.52 1.64
C PHE A 227 -5.66 6.08 3.09
N VAL A 228 -6.29 4.94 3.41
CA VAL A 228 -6.36 4.44 4.80
C VAL A 228 -4.97 4.08 5.33
N ALA A 229 -4.11 3.43 4.52
CA ALA A 229 -2.74 3.14 4.91
C ALA A 229 -1.91 4.43 5.12
N GLY A 230 -2.17 5.48 4.34
CA GLY A 230 -1.59 6.81 4.52
C GLY A 230 -2.02 7.46 5.84
N LEU A 231 -3.31 7.39 6.20
CA LEU A 231 -3.81 7.90 7.49
C LEU A 231 -3.16 7.17 8.68
N VAL A 232 -3.03 5.84 8.60
CA VAL A 232 -2.39 5.01 9.63
C VAL A 232 -0.91 5.36 9.79
N GLN A 233 -0.17 5.52 8.69
CA GLN A 233 1.24 5.91 8.76
C GLN A 233 1.43 7.36 9.24
N THR A 234 0.50 8.25 8.89
CA THR A 234 0.51 9.63 9.39
C THR A 234 0.29 9.66 10.91
N TRP A 235 -0.63 8.84 11.42
CA TRP A 235 -0.85 8.67 12.85
C TRP A 235 0.41 8.18 13.58
N GLU A 236 1.13 7.21 13.00
CA GLU A 236 2.41 6.72 13.55
C GLU A 236 3.51 7.78 13.49
N ALA A 237 3.65 8.49 12.38
CA ALA A 237 4.67 9.53 12.19
C ALA A 237 4.50 10.71 13.16
N LEU A 238 3.26 11.02 13.53
CA LEU A 238 2.90 12.05 14.52
C LEU A 238 3.03 11.58 15.97
N ASP A 239 3.24 10.27 16.21
CA ASP A 239 3.20 9.64 17.53
C ASP A 239 1.86 9.90 18.25
N CYS A 240 0.75 9.66 17.55
CA CYS A 240 -0.59 9.89 18.08
C CYS A 240 -1.05 8.77 19.07
N PRO A 241 -1.87 9.07 20.11
CA PRO A 241 -2.38 10.40 20.46
C PRO A 241 -1.26 11.28 21.02
N ALA A 242 -0.97 12.38 20.32
CA ALA A 242 0.20 13.18 20.63
C ALA A 242 -0.07 14.06 21.85
N ASP A 243 0.92 14.16 22.74
CA ASP A 243 0.89 15.10 23.86
C ASP A 243 0.97 16.57 23.39
N LYS A 244 1.41 16.79 22.14
CA LYS A 244 1.50 18.12 21.51
C LYS A 244 0.12 18.69 21.25
N HIS A 245 -0.18 19.85 21.85
CA HIS A 245 -1.47 20.51 21.75
C HIS A 245 -1.88 20.78 20.28
N GLU A 246 -0.94 21.18 19.43
CA GLU A 246 -1.17 21.55 18.03
C GLU A 246 -1.55 20.34 17.14
N ALA A 247 -1.04 19.15 17.46
CA ALA A 247 -1.31 17.93 16.70
C ALA A 247 -2.64 17.26 17.11
N LYS A 248 -3.20 17.61 18.27
CA LYS A 248 -4.36 16.93 18.87
C LYS A 248 -5.61 16.93 17.98
N ALA A 249 -5.89 18.06 17.31
CA ALA A 249 -7.03 18.17 16.41
C ALA A 249 -6.88 17.25 15.18
N LEU A 250 -5.68 17.23 14.59
CA LEU A 250 -5.34 16.35 13.49
C LEU A 250 -5.40 14.87 13.90
N CYS A 251 -4.80 14.47 15.03
CA CYS A 251 -4.91 13.09 15.52
C CYS A 251 -6.39 12.68 15.64
N LYS A 252 -7.25 13.51 16.26
CA LYS A 252 -8.70 13.21 16.36
C LYS A 252 -9.37 13.03 15.00
N GLN A 253 -9.03 13.88 14.03
CA GLN A 253 -9.53 13.78 12.66
C GLN A 253 -9.10 12.46 11.99
N LEU A 254 -7.81 12.11 12.10
CA LEU A 254 -7.25 10.86 11.57
C LEU A 254 -7.94 9.64 12.21
N GLN A 255 -8.11 9.63 13.53
CA GLN A 255 -8.82 8.56 14.24
C GLN A 255 -10.27 8.43 13.78
N HIS A 256 -11.01 9.53 13.71
CA HIS A 256 -12.40 9.52 13.28
C HIS A 256 -12.55 8.95 11.87
N MET A 257 -11.81 9.50 10.90
CA MET A 257 -11.93 9.10 9.49
C MET A 257 -11.42 7.68 9.25
N THR A 258 -10.28 7.29 9.83
CA THR A 258 -9.74 5.94 9.68
C THR A 258 -10.69 4.91 10.27
N THR A 259 -11.22 5.17 11.47
CA THR A 259 -12.17 4.25 12.12
C THR A 259 -13.45 4.08 11.30
N GLN A 260 -13.98 5.17 10.75
CA GLN A 260 -15.19 5.12 9.94
C GLN A 260 -14.98 4.35 8.63
N LEU A 261 -13.87 4.62 7.93
CA LEU A 261 -13.52 3.93 6.69
C LEU A 261 -13.25 2.45 6.95
N ALA A 262 -12.44 2.10 7.97
CA ALA A 262 -12.18 0.72 8.37
C ALA A 262 -13.47 -0.02 8.73
N THR A 263 -14.37 0.62 9.49
CA THR A 263 -15.68 0.04 9.84
C THR A 263 -16.50 -0.27 8.58
N SER A 264 -16.49 0.63 7.60
CA SER A 264 -17.19 0.44 6.33
C SER A 264 -16.54 -0.64 5.49
N LEU A 265 -15.22 -0.71 5.45
CA LEU A 265 -14.48 -1.79 4.78
C LEU A 265 -14.84 -3.15 5.38
N VAL A 266 -14.90 -3.31 6.70
CA VAL A 266 -15.35 -4.59 7.31
C VAL A 266 -16.77 -4.97 6.85
N ARG A 267 -17.68 -4.00 6.69
CA ARG A 267 -19.04 -4.26 6.16
C ARG A 267 -19.06 -4.72 4.70
N TYR A 268 -18.09 -4.26 3.89
CA TYR A 268 -17.96 -4.63 2.48
C TYR A 268 -16.99 -5.78 2.22
N ALA A 269 -16.42 -6.38 3.26
CA ALA A 269 -15.65 -7.62 3.12
C ALA A 269 -16.58 -8.72 2.60
N ASP A 270 -16.11 -9.47 1.61
CA ASP A 270 -16.85 -10.58 1.06
C ASP A 270 -17.18 -11.61 2.16
N PRO A 271 -18.45 -12.01 2.35
CA PRO A 271 -18.85 -12.80 3.51
C PRO A 271 -18.28 -14.22 3.49
N GLU A 272 -17.96 -14.78 2.32
CA GLU A 272 -17.37 -16.12 2.21
C GLU A 272 -15.86 -16.05 2.47
N THR A 273 -15.18 -15.18 1.74
CA THR A 273 -13.72 -15.15 1.65
C THR A 273 -13.06 -14.18 2.64
N GLY A 274 -13.77 -13.14 3.08
CA GLY A 274 -13.26 -12.07 3.93
C GLY A 274 -12.43 -11.01 3.20
N VAL A 275 -12.17 -11.17 1.89
CA VAL A 275 -11.38 -10.22 1.09
C VAL A 275 -12.28 -9.23 0.35
N TRP A 276 -11.69 -8.29 -0.41
CA TRP A 276 -12.43 -7.20 -1.02
C TRP A 276 -12.43 -7.25 -2.55
N TRP A 277 -13.52 -6.75 -3.12
CA TRP A 277 -13.70 -6.60 -4.56
C TRP A 277 -12.94 -5.37 -5.09
N GLN A 278 -12.44 -5.45 -6.33
CA GLN A 278 -11.76 -4.37 -7.06
C GLN A 278 -12.55 -3.06 -6.98
N LEU A 279 -13.85 -3.12 -7.31
CA LEU A 279 -14.80 -2.07 -6.93
C LEU A 279 -15.54 -2.52 -5.67
N THR A 280 -15.12 -1.98 -4.52
CA THR A 280 -15.48 -2.46 -3.18
C THR A 280 -16.99 -2.48 -2.93
N THR A 281 -17.72 -1.54 -3.54
CA THR A 281 -19.15 -1.34 -3.30
C THR A 281 -20.06 -2.04 -4.32
N PHE A 282 -19.49 -2.85 -5.21
CA PHE A 282 -20.22 -3.61 -6.24
C PHE A 282 -19.94 -5.13 -6.16
N PRO A 283 -20.12 -5.78 -5.00
CA PRO A 283 -19.84 -7.22 -4.86
C PRO A 283 -20.73 -8.04 -5.80
N GLY A 284 -20.16 -9.09 -6.41
CA GLY A 284 -20.89 -10.02 -7.28
C GLY A 284 -21.38 -9.45 -8.62
N ARG A 285 -21.16 -8.16 -8.92
CA ARG A 285 -21.49 -7.60 -10.22
C ARG A 285 -20.56 -8.17 -11.30
N SER A 286 -21.13 -8.59 -12.43
CA SER A 286 -20.38 -9.19 -13.54
C SER A 286 -19.17 -8.33 -13.93
N GLY A 287 -18.03 -8.99 -14.17
CA GLY A 287 -16.74 -8.37 -14.47
C GLY A 287 -15.93 -7.92 -13.25
N ASN A 288 -16.56 -7.68 -12.09
CA ASN A 288 -15.81 -7.40 -10.86
C ASN A 288 -15.11 -8.67 -10.35
N TYR A 289 -14.10 -8.51 -9.52
CA TYR A 289 -13.33 -9.62 -8.96
C TYR A 289 -12.75 -9.27 -7.59
N LEU A 290 -12.39 -10.28 -6.81
CA LEU A 290 -11.64 -10.12 -5.57
C LEU A 290 -10.20 -9.71 -5.90
N GLU A 291 -9.74 -8.59 -5.36
CA GLU A 291 -8.48 -7.94 -5.74
C GLU A 291 -7.48 -7.96 -4.58
N SER A 292 -6.25 -8.38 -4.88
CA SER A 292 -5.31 -8.79 -3.84
C SER A 292 -4.51 -7.64 -3.22
N SER A 293 -4.27 -6.55 -3.94
CA SER A 293 -3.48 -5.42 -3.41
C SER A 293 -4.28 -4.54 -2.45
N SER A 294 -5.53 -4.21 -2.79
CA SER A 294 -6.47 -3.53 -1.89
C SER A 294 -6.73 -4.33 -0.62
N THR A 295 -6.94 -5.64 -0.77
CA THR A 295 -7.06 -6.57 0.36
C THR A 295 -5.83 -6.50 1.27
N ALA A 296 -4.61 -6.54 0.72
CA ALA A 296 -3.39 -6.42 1.50
C ALA A 296 -3.28 -5.06 2.23
N LEU A 297 -3.62 -3.96 1.57
CA LEU A 297 -3.61 -2.63 2.19
C LEU A 297 -4.65 -2.47 3.31
N PHE A 298 -5.83 -3.07 3.15
CA PHE A 298 -6.85 -3.08 4.19
C PHE A 298 -6.42 -3.91 5.39
N MET A 299 -5.86 -5.11 5.17
CA MET A 299 -5.29 -5.93 6.25
C MET A 299 -4.20 -5.18 7.01
N PHE A 300 -3.22 -4.61 6.30
CA PHE A 300 -2.17 -3.80 6.88
C PHE A 300 -2.73 -2.65 7.73
N SER A 301 -3.67 -1.89 7.16
CA SER A 301 -4.25 -0.73 7.84
C SER A 301 -5.03 -1.09 9.10
N MET A 302 -5.80 -2.18 9.05
CA MET A 302 -6.58 -2.67 10.20
C MET A 302 -5.67 -3.18 11.30
N LEU A 303 -4.69 -4.04 10.98
CA LEU A 303 -3.80 -4.64 11.97
C LEU A 303 -2.87 -3.58 12.60
N LYS A 304 -2.27 -2.73 11.78
CA LYS A 304 -1.41 -1.64 12.27
C LYS A 304 -2.20 -0.60 13.04
N GLY A 305 -3.41 -0.25 12.59
CA GLY A 305 -4.29 0.69 13.27
C GLY A 305 -4.73 0.20 14.66
N GLU A 306 -5.00 -1.10 14.83
CA GLU A 306 -5.24 -1.72 16.14
C GLU A 306 -3.98 -1.66 17.02
N ARG A 307 -2.82 -2.05 16.49
CA ARG A 307 -1.54 -2.03 17.22
C ARG A 307 -1.18 -0.62 17.74
N LEU A 308 -1.49 0.41 16.97
CA LEU A 308 -1.23 1.81 17.32
C LEU A 308 -2.33 2.45 18.18
N GLY A 309 -3.39 1.72 18.53
CA GLY A 309 -4.54 2.24 19.27
C GLY A 309 -5.40 3.24 18.49
N LEU A 310 -5.14 3.44 17.19
CA LEU A 310 -5.88 4.33 16.30
C LEU A 310 -7.34 3.91 16.18
N LEU A 311 -7.62 2.61 16.20
CA LEU A 311 -8.96 2.01 16.03
C LEU A 311 -9.67 1.67 17.35
N SER A 312 -9.06 2.02 18.50
CA SER A 312 -9.50 1.62 19.84
C SER A 312 -10.89 2.13 20.26
N ASN A 313 -11.45 3.13 19.57
CA ASN A 313 -12.77 3.68 19.87
C ASN A 313 -13.92 2.97 19.11
N SER A 314 -13.60 1.94 18.33
CA SER A 314 -14.59 1.10 17.65
C SER A 314 -14.91 -0.17 18.43
N LYS A 315 -16.09 -0.73 18.19
CA LYS A 315 -16.47 -2.07 18.67
C LYS A 315 -16.29 -3.16 17.60
N VAL A 316 -15.86 -2.78 16.40
CA VAL A 316 -15.61 -3.72 15.29
C VAL A 316 -14.33 -4.49 15.59
N ASP A 317 -14.38 -5.81 15.42
CA ASP A 317 -13.20 -6.67 15.54
C ASP A 317 -12.39 -6.64 14.23
N PHE A 318 -11.58 -5.58 14.08
CA PHE A 318 -10.77 -5.37 12.88
C PHE A 318 -9.69 -6.43 12.71
N LYS A 319 -9.10 -6.88 13.83
CA LYS A 319 -8.11 -7.96 13.82
C LYS A 319 -8.70 -9.25 13.25
N LYS A 320 -9.89 -9.67 13.69
CA LYS A 320 -10.55 -10.87 13.15
C LYS A 320 -10.89 -10.72 11.68
N ALA A 321 -11.38 -9.56 11.25
CA ALA A 321 -11.66 -9.30 9.84
C ALA A 321 -10.39 -9.43 8.98
N ALA A 322 -9.30 -8.79 9.41
CA ALA A 322 -8.01 -8.86 8.72
C ALA A 322 -7.42 -10.28 8.69
N LEU A 323 -7.50 -11.03 9.80
CA LEU A 323 -6.99 -12.41 9.85
C LEU A 323 -7.80 -13.38 8.99
N LYS A 324 -9.11 -13.17 8.84
CA LYS A 324 -9.93 -13.94 7.88
C LYS A 324 -9.48 -13.66 6.45
N ALA A 325 -9.29 -12.39 6.10
CA ALA A 325 -8.79 -11.99 4.78
C ALA A 325 -7.38 -12.56 4.52
N TYR A 326 -6.53 -12.62 5.56
CA TYR A 326 -5.18 -13.14 5.49
C TYR A 326 -5.17 -14.64 5.17
N ASP A 327 -6.02 -15.40 5.85
CA ASP A 327 -6.18 -16.85 5.61
C ASP A 327 -6.62 -17.16 4.16
N TYR A 328 -7.52 -16.35 3.60
CA TYR A 328 -7.89 -16.50 2.19
C TYR A 328 -6.73 -16.09 1.27
N THR A 329 -6.06 -14.97 1.56
CA THR A 329 -4.94 -14.43 0.78
C THR A 329 -3.82 -15.45 0.63
N THR A 330 -3.39 -16.08 1.73
CA THR A 330 -2.29 -17.06 1.73
C THR A 330 -2.63 -18.34 0.97
N ARG A 331 -3.92 -18.70 0.88
CA ARG A 331 -4.38 -19.89 0.15
C ARG A 331 -4.70 -19.65 -1.32
N ASN A 332 -5.08 -18.42 -1.70
CA ASN A 332 -5.69 -18.15 -3.01
C ASN A 332 -4.98 -17.06 -3.83
N PHE A 333 -4.29 -16.12 -3.19
CA PHE A 333 -3.53 -15.07 -3.88
C PHE A 333 -2.04 -15.36 -3.90
N VAL A 334 -1.50 -16.00 -2.86
CA VAL A 334 -0.14 -16.54 -2.88
C VAL A 334 -0.10 -17.80 -3.73
N VAL A 335 0.88 -17.87 -4.63
CA VAL A 335 1.06 -18.98 -5.59
C VAL A 335 2.41 -19.65 -5.35
N ASP A 336 2.44 -20.95 -5.13
CA ASP A 336 3.69 -21.72 -5.16
C ASP A 336 4.20 -21.81 -6.60
N THR A 337 5.44 -21.38 -6.84
CA THR A 337 6.06 -21.40 -8.17
C THR A 337 6.83 -22.70 -8.44
N GLY A 338 6.89 -23.62 -7.47
CA GLY A 338 7.52 -24.94 -7.61
C GLY A 338 9.05 -24.93 -7.55
N ASN A 339 9.68 -23.78 -7.31
CA ASN A 339 11.13 -23.63 -7.22
C ASN A 339 11.62 -23.09 -5.85
N GLY A 340 10.76 -23.15 -4.83
CA GLY A 340 11.04 -22.63 -3.49
C GLY A 340 10.77 -21.13 -3.31
N THR A 341 10.29 -20.44 -4.35
CA THR A 341 9.75 -19.07 -4.28
C THR A 341 8.22 -19.07 -4.32
N ILE A 342 7.61 -17.94 -4.01
CA ILE A 342 6.17 -17.70 -4.14
C ILE A 342 5.90 -16.52 -5.07
N GLY A 343 4.75 -16.55 -5.74
CA GLY A 343 4.18 -15.44 -6.48
C GLY A 343 2.95 -14.86 -5.79
N TYR A 344 2.43 -13.77 -6.34
CA TYR A 344 1.23 -13.09 -5.86
C TYR A 344 0.31 -12.71 -7.02
N ASN A 345 -0.88 -13.29 -7.07
CA ASN A 345 -1.82 -13.13 -8.17
C ASN A 345 -2.95 -12.14 -7.82
N LYS A 346 -3.80 -11.84 -8.80
CA LYS A 346 -5.02 -11.01 -8.66
C LYS A 346 -4.77 -9.54 -8.30
N THR A 347 -3.56 -9.04 -8.49
CA THR A 347 -3.27 -7.62 -8.40
C THR A 347 -3.68 -6.93 -9.68
N VAL A 348 -4.50 -5.89 -9.62
CA VAL A 348 -4.86 -5.12 -10.83
C VAL A 348 -3.71 -4.20 -11.27
N ALA A 349 -3.55 -3.98 -12.58
CA ALA A 349 -2.72 -2.91 -13.13
C ALA A 349 -3.18 -1.52 -12.64
N VAL A 350 -2.38 -0.49 -12.87
CA VAL A 350 -2.70 0.88 -12.43
C VAL A 350 -4.00 1.36 -13.09
N CYS A 351 -4.98 1.75 -12.27
CA CYS A 351 -6.14 2.52 -12.71
C CYS A 351 -5.84 4.01 -12.50
N SER A 352 -6.23 4.86 -13.45
CA SER A 352 -6.10 6.31 -13.35
C SER A 352 -7.39 7.00 -13.80
N LEU A 353 -7.69 8.16 -13.23
CA LEU A 353 -8.80 9.00 -13.70
C LEU A 353 -8.46 9.73 -15.02
N ASN A 354 -7.24 9.60 -15.57
CA ASN A 354 -6.97 10.00 -16.94
C ASN A 354 -7.54 8.96 -17.93
N SER A 355 -8.83 8.74 -17.82
CA SER A 355 -9.63 7.72 -18.51
C SER A 355 -11.11 8.13 -18.46
N THR A 356 -12.00 7.24 -18.89
CA THR A 356 -13.44 7.43 -18.69
C THR A 356 -13.88 7.22 -17.24
N ALA A 357 -13.04 6.60 -16.41
CA ALA A 357 -13.35 6.11 -15.07
C ALA A 357 -14.70 5.35 -15.00
N SER A 358 -15.07 4.65 -16.08
CA SER A 358 -16.27 3.81 -16.11
C SER A 358 -16.09 2.55 -15.27
N TYR A 359 -17.19 1.85 -15.00
CA TYR A 359 -17.14 0.56 -14.31
C TYR A 359 -16.21 -0.41 -15.07
N GLU A 360 -16.40 -0.49 -16.38
CA GLU A 360 -15.66 -1.34 -17.31
C GLU A 360 -14.17 -0.96 -17.34
N TYR A 361 -13.84 0.33 -17.23
CA TYR A 361 -12.44 0.76 -17.15
C TYR A 361 -11.75 0.11 -15.94
N TYR A 362 -12.36 0.18 -14.75
CA TYR A 362 -11.78 -0.39 -13.53
C TYR A 362 -11.76 -1.93 -13.52
N THR A 363 -12.81 -2.57 -14.03
CA THR A 363 -12.95 -4.03 -13.96
C THR A 363 -12.25 -4.76 -15.11
N HIS A 364 -11.95 -4.09 -16.22
CA HIS A 364 -11.21 -4.70 -17.34
C HIS A 364 -9.73 -4.31 -17.37
N GLN A 365 -9.23 -3.52 -16.40
CA GLN A 365 -7.79 -3.39 -16.24
C GLN A 365 -7.15 -4.77 -16.08
N PRO A 366 -5.99 -5.03 -16.72
CA PRO A 366 -5.36 -6.32 -16.66
C PRO A 366 -4.93 -6.65 -15.23
N LEU A 367 -4.92 -7.93 -14.90
CA LEU A 367 -4.30 -8.43 -13.68
C LEU A 367 -2.82 -8.66 -13.96
N LEU A 368 -1.95 -8.16 -13.07
CA LEU A 368 -0.51 -8.26 -13.14
C LEU A 368 -0.01 -9.19 -12.02
N PRO A 369 0.25 -10.48 -12.32
CA PRO A 369 0.92 -11.37 -11.39
C PRO A 369 2.27 -10.79 -10.97
N ASN A 370 2.59 -10.92 -9.68
CA ASN A 370 3.80 -10.40 -9.06
C ASN A 370 3.95 -8.89 -9.23
N SER A 371 2.85 -8.13 -9.29
CA SER A 371 2.94 -6.68 -9.20
C SER A 371 3.54 -6.28 -7.86
N LEU A 372 4.61 -5.48 -7.89
CA LEU A 372 5.34 -5.07 -6.70
C LEU A 372 4.48 -4.25 -5.72
N LEU A 373 3.44 -3.56 -6.23
CA LEU A 373 2.45 -2.87 -5.41
C LEU A 373 1.68 -3.85 -4.51
N GLY A 374 1.23 -4.97 -5.08
CA GLY A 374 0.51 -6.02 -4.34
C GLY A 374 1.43 -6.81 -3.42
N GLU A 375 2.60 -7.20 -3.91
CA GLU A 375 3.56 -7.99 -3.14
C GLU A 375 4.11 -7.23 -1.93
N SER A 376 4.47 -5.96 -2.10
CA SER A 376 4.99 -5.13 -0.99
C SER A 376 3.89 -4.81 0.04
N ALA A 377 2.65 -4.57 -0.42
CA ALA A 377 1.52 -4.43 0.49
C ALA A 377 1.26 -5.73 1.27
N PHE A 378 1.40 -6.89 0.63
CA PHE A 378 1.27 -8.19 1.29
C PHE A 378 2.39 -8.46 2.30
N VAL A 379 3.64 -8.05 2.01
CA VAL A 379 4.74 -8.09 2.98
C VAL A 379 4.39 -7.25 4.20
N LEU A 380 3.93 -6.01 4.02
CA LEU A 380 3.54 -5.13 5.13
C LEU A 380 2.41 -5.73 5.98
N ALA A 381 1.38 -6.30 5.35
CA ALA A 381 0.29 -6.97 6.06
C ALA A 381 0.79 -8.21 6.82
N SER A 382 1.63 -9.04 6.19
CA SER A 382 2.21 -10.23 6.81
C SER A 382 3.07 -9.90 8.02
N LEU A 383 3.87 -8.82 7.94
CA LEU A 383 4.66 -8.36 9.09
C LEU A 383 3.78 -8.02 10.29
N GLU A 384 2.62 -7.38 10.08
CA GLU A 384 1.67 -7.10 11.16
C GLU A 384 1.00 -8.36 11.73
N VAL A 385 0.75 -9.38 10.90
CA VAL A 385 0.25 -10.70 11.36
C VAL A 385 1.30 -11.44 12.20
N GLU A 386 2.57 -11.35 11.80
CA GLU A 386 3.69 -12.04 12.42
C GLU A 386 4.20 -11.36 13.70
N ARG A 387 3.76 -10.13 13.98
CA ARG A 387 4.07 -9.41 15.24
C ARG A 387 3.36 -10.13 16.40
N LYS A 388 4.18 -10.63 17.33
CA LYS A 388 3.73 -11.27 18.56
C LYS A 388 3.26 -10.27 19.59
#